data_AF-A0A7C4CM11-F1
#
_entry.id   AF-A0A7C4CM11-F1
#
_cell.length_a   1.000
_cell.length_b   1.000
_cell.length_c   1.000
_cell.angle_alpha   90.00
_cell.angle_beta   90.00
_cell.angle_gamma   90.00
#
_symmetry.space_group_name_H-M   'P 1'
#
loop_
_entity.id
_entity.type
_entity.pdbx_description
1 polymer ?
#
loop_
_entity_poly.entity_id
_entity_poly.type
_entity_poly.pdbx_seq_one_letter_code
_entity_poly.pdbx_strand_id
1 'polypeptide(L)'
;MVSLEEEFNQFKDRVRDTFNRLFEHLKTSFSRVSEIEGRIWLEKDSPALWDLLKEVKEMKQRVKDETRKTRESILIEFRAFRKKVREDCSGGSEELGQYVEDKLSELRDFLDNSFDEVGDRLDEFLNKIGDVEEKIRSRIRELKEGRSSLMTLKIPGGEVRIPDIGKLIENSLSKAWSGMPSMVVSSVRLPKADLELIDALVEAGIFKSRNEGIAFFAHKGIEASREWLNKVREKIEEIKRLQEEAKREMEKIFGEEKI
;
A
#
# COMPACT_ATOMS: atom_id res chain seq x y z
N MET A 1 9.49 -47.87 -16.38
CA MET A 1 10.20 -46.67 -16.85
C MET A 1 9.35 -45.82 -17.81
N VAL A 2 8.83 -46.37 -18.92
CA VAL A 2 8.01 -45.60 -19.90
C VAL A 2 6.83 -44.82 -19.25
N SER A 3 6.09 -45.45 -18.34
CA SER A 3 4.96 -44.79 -17.64
C SER A 3 5.37 -43.64 -16.72
N LEU A 4 6.58 -43.65 -16.14
CA LEU A 4 7.05 -42.58 -15.25
C LEU A 4 7.49 -41.36 -16.08
N GLU A 5 8.22 -41.61 -17.16
CA GLU A 5 8.67 -40.57 -18.07
C GLU A 5 7.51 -39.79 -18.68
N GLU A 6 6.43 -40.48 -19.06
CA GLU A 6 5.18 -39.86 -19.50
C GLU A 6 4.56 -38.97 -18.41
N GLU A 7 4.54 -39.41 -17.15
CA GLU A 7 4.00 -38.61 -16.04
C GLU A 7 4.81 -37.33 -15.78
N PHE A 8 6.15 -37.40 -15.84
CA PHE A 8 7.03 -36.23 -15.72
C PHE A 8 6.78 -35.24 -16.86
N ASN A 9 6.70 -35.72 -18.10
CA ASN A 9 6.43 -34.87 -19.26
C ASN A 9 5.05 -34.21 -19.18
N GLN A 10 4.01 -34.96 -18.83
CA GLN A 10 2.67 -34.42 -18.65
C GLN A 10 2.62 -33.35 -17.55
N PHE A 11 3.33 -33.55 -16.43
CA PHE A 11 3.42 -32.52 -15.39
C PHE A 11 4.12 -31.26 -15.91
N LYS A 12 5.26 -31.43 -16.58
CA LYS A 12 6.03 -30.33 -17.16
C LYS A 12 5.20 -29.52 -18.16
N ASP A 13 4.42 -30.18 -19.01
CA ASP A 13 3.57 -29.52 -20.00
C ASP A 13 2.42 -28.73 -19.34
N ARG A 14 1.75 -29.30 -18.32
CA ARG A 14 0.71 -28.57 -17.57
C ARG A 14 1.26 -27.30 -16.91
N VAL A 15 2.43 -27.40 -16.31
CA VAL A 15 3.08 -26.24 -15.69
C VAL A 15 3.48 -25.21 -16.75
N ARG A 16 4.05 -25.65 -17.87
CA ARG A 16 4.38 -24.76 -18.99
C ARG A 16 3.16 -24.01 -19.50
N ASP A 17 2.03 -24.68 -19.68
CA ASP A 17 0.77 -24.06 -20.11
C ASP A 17 0.28 -23.02 -19.09
N THR A 18 0.44 -23.30 -17.80
CA THR A 18 0.07 -22.38 -16.73
C THR A 18 0.93 -21.11 -16.77
N PHE A 19 2.25 -21.25 -16.96
CA PHE A 19 3.14 -20.12 -17.16
C PHE A 19 2.82 -19.33 -18.42
N ASN A 20 2.55 -20.00 -19.55
CA ASN A 20 2.19 -19.35 -20.81
C ASN A 20 0.93 -18.48 -20.68
N ARG A 21 -0.09 -18.96 -19.96
CA ARG A 21 -1.30 -18.17 -19.68
C ARG A 21 -0.96 -16.92 -18.87
N LEU A 22 -0.17 -17.07 -17.81
CA LEU A 22 0.28 -15.94 -16.99
C LEU A 22 1.07 -14.91 -17.83
N PHE A 23 1.94 -15.37 -18.72
CA PHE A 23 2.68 -14.49 -19.62
C PHE A 23 1.78 -13.71 -20.57
N GLU A 24 0.75 -14.32 -21.15
CA GLU A 24 -0.21 -13.63 -21.99
C GLU A 24 -1.06 -12.62 -21.19
N HIS A 25 -1.44 -12.94 -19.96
CA HIS A 25 -2.11 -12.00 -19.05
C HIS A 25 -1.23 -10.79 -18.71
N LEU A 26 0.05 -11.01 -18.41
CA LEU A 26 1.04 -9.95 -18.19
C LEU A 26 1.20 -9.07 -19.41
N LYS A 27 1.37 -9.66 -20.60
CA LYS A 27 1.50 -8.95 -21.87
C LYS A 27 0.29 -8.09 -22.17
N THR A 28 -0.92 -8.63 -22.00
CA THR A 28 -2.18 -7.89 -22.19
C THR A 28 -2.26 -6.71 -21.22
N SER A 29 -1.87 -6.92 -19.96
CA SER A 29 -1.81 -5.86 -18.95
C SER A 29 -0.81 -4.76 -19.32
N PHE A 30 0.34 -5.14 -19.87
CA PHE A 30 1.36 -4.19 -20.35
C PHE A 30 0.85 -3.32 -21.49
N SER A 31 0.17 -3.91 -22.47
CA SER A 31 -0.49 -3.17 -23.56
C SER A 31 -1.51 -2.17 -23.01
N ARG A 32 -2.32 -2.60 -22.03
CA ARG A 32 -3.31 -1.72 -21.39
C ARG A 32 -2.68 -0.54 -20.65
N VAL A 33 -1.61 -0.78 -19.90
CA VAL A 33 -0.85 0.30 -19.24
C VAL A 33 -0.28 1.29 -20.26
N SER A 34 0.20 0.80 -21.40
CA SER A 34 0.70 1.64 -22.49
C SER A 34 -0.40 2.48 -23.16
N GLU A 35 -1.61 1.93 -23.31
CA GLU A 35 -2.78 2.70 -23.77
C GLU A 35 -3.14 3.83 -22.80
N ILE A 36 -3.15 3.54 -21.50
CA ILE A 36 -3.42 4.55 -20.47
C ILE A 36 -2.36 5.65 -20.52
N GLU A 37 -1.09 5.28 -20.64
CA GLU A 37 0.02 6.24 -20.77
C GLU A 37 -0.20 7.22 -21.93
N GLY A 38 -0.64 6.73 -23.10
CA GLY A 38 -0.97 7.57 -24.24
C GLY A 38 -2.13 8.54 -24.00
N ARG A 39 -3.07 8.18 -23.13
CA ARG A 39 -4.24 9.02 -22.78
C ARG A 39 -3.93 10.12 -21.77
N ILE A 40 -2.87 9.98 -20.95
CA ILE A 40 -2.51 10.94 -19.89
C ILE A 40 -2.43 12.37 -20.44
N TRP A 41 -1.81 12.56 -21.60
CA TRP A 41 -1.56 13.88 -22.18
C TRP A 41 -2.77 14.48 -22.90
N LEU A 42 -3.73 13.64 -23.28
CA LEU A 42 -4.99 14.07 -23.90
C LEU A 42 -5.98 14.57 -22.85
N GLU A 43 -5.85 14.07 -21.62
CA GLU A 43 -6.76 14.40 -20.53
C GLU A 43 -6.46 15.79 -19.97
N LYS A 44 -7.52 16.59 -19.85
CA LYS A 44 -7.45 17.99 -19.39
C LYS A 44 -8.10 18.17 -18.02
N ASP A 45 -8.80 17.16 -17.53
CA ASP A 45 -9.51 17.23 -16.26
C ASP A 45 -8.84 16.39 -15.16
N SER A 46 -8.76 16.96 -13.96
CA SER A 46 -8.07 16.31 -12.83
C SER A 46 -8.80 15.07 -12.30
N PRO A 47 -10.14 15.03 -12.17
CA PRO A 47 -10.87 13.84 -11.76
C PRO A 47 -10.64 12.65 -12.71
N ALA A 48 -10.69 12.87 -14.02
CA ALA A 48 -10.43 11.82 -15.01
C ALA A 48 -9.01 11.23 -14.89
N LEU A 49 -8.01 12.05 -14.57
CA LEU A 49 -6.65 11.57 -14.27
C LEU A 49 -6.58 10.74 -12.98
N TRP A 50 -7.37 11.06 -11.95
CA TRP A 50 -7.45 10.24 -10.74
C TRP A 50 -8.12 8.89 -10.99
N ASP A 51 -9.11 8.83 -11.87
CA ASP A 51 -9.73 7.58 -12.30
C ASP A 51 -8.72 6.70 -13.04
N LEU A 52 -7.90 7.28 -13.94
CA LEU A 52 -6.80 6.55 -14.58
C LEU A 52 -5.76 6.06 -13.57
N LEU A 53 -5.41 6.87 -12.56
CA LEU A 53 -4.49 6.45 -11.51
C LEU A 53 -5.05 5.28 -10.70
N LYS A 54 -6.36 5.30 -10.42
CA LYS A 54 -7.05 4.21 -9.74
C LYS A 54 -7.04 2.94 -10.60
N GLU A 55 -7.37 3.04 -11.89
CA GLU A 55 -7.32 1.91 -12.83
C GLU A 55 -5.92 1.27 -12.87
N VAL A 56 -4.86 2.08 -12.96
CA VAL A 56 -3.47 1.60 -12.96
C VAL A 56 -3.10 0.89 -11.66
N LYS A 57 -3.48 1.45 -10.50
CA LYS A 57 -3.23 0.82 -9.19
C LYS A 57 -3.98 -0.50 -9.04
N GLU A 58 -5.22 -0.57 -9.50
CA GLU A 58 -5.99 -1.81 -9.46
C GLU A 58 -5.38 -2.87 -10.38
N MET A 59 -4.90 -2.51 -11.58
CA MET A 59 -4.18 -3.43 -12.46
C MET A 59 -2.91 -3.97 -11.81
N LYS A 60 -2.12 -3.10 -11.18
CA LYS A 60 -0.92 -3.50 -10.41
C LYS A 60 -1.24 -4.57 -9.38
N GLN A 61 -2.31 -4.35 -8.60
CA GLN A 61 -2.69 -5.28 -7.55
C GLN A 61 -3.20 -6.61 -8.13
N ARG A 62 -4.03 -6.57 -9.18
CA ARG A 62 -4.53 -7.77 -9.86
C ARG A 62 -3.40 -8.65 -10.38
N VAL A 63 -2.45 -8.06 -11.10
CA VAL A 63 -1.29 -8.78 -11.65
C VAL A 63 -0.43 -9.39 -10.55
N LYS A 64 -0.13 -8.64 -9.47
CA LYS A 64 0.62 -9.19 -8.33
C LYS A 64 -0.08 -10.39 -7.70
N ASP A 65 -1.40 -10.28 -7.49
CA ASP A 65 -2.17 -11.35 -6.88
C ASP A 65 -2.28 -12.58 -7.78
N GLU A 66 -2.43 -12.39 -9.09
CA GLU A 66 -2.49 -13.48 -10.07
C GLU A 66 -1.16 -14.23 -10.16
N THR A 67 -0.03 -13.51 -10.27
CA THR A 67 1.30 -14.12 -10.27
C THR A 67 1.55 -14.89 -8.98
N ARG A 68 1.20 -14.33 -7.82
CA ARG A 68 1.35 -14.99 -6.52
C ARG A 68 0.54 -16.28 -6.45
N LYS A 69 -0.75 -16.23 -6.83
CA LYS A 69 -1.65 -17.40 -6.82
C LYS A 69 -1.16 -18.48 -7.77
N THR A 70 -0.69 -18.10 -8.95
CA THR A 70 -0.15 -19.03 -9.94
C THR A 70 1.08 -19.76 -9.40
N ARG A 71 2.02 -19.02 -8.81
CA ARG A 71 3.20 -19.58 -8.15
C ARG A 71 2.83 -20.55 -7.04
N GLU A 72 1.88 -20.17 -6.20
CA GLU A 72 1.40 -21.03 -5.11
C GLU A 72 0.76 -22.33 -5.63
N SER A 73 -0.10 -22.25 -6.66
CA SER A 73 -0.71 -23.43 -7.29
C SER A 73 0.33 -24.40 -7.82
N ILE A 74 1.32 -23.89 -8.59
CA ILE A 74 2.37 -24.72 -9.18
C ILE A 74 3.21 -25.41 -8.08
N LEU A 75 3.54 -24.71 -6.99
CA LEU A 75 4.30 -25.31 -5.88
C LEU A 75 3.50 -26.39 -5.14
N ILE A 76 2.19 -26.21 -4.99
CA ILE A 76 1.30 -27.23 -4.39
C ILE A 76 1.23 -28.45 -5.31
N GLU A 77 1.02 -28.24 -6.61
CA GLU A 77 0.98 -29.30 -7.62
C GLU A 77 2.30 -30.06 -7.69
N PHE A 78 3.44 -29.37 -7.65
CA PHE A 78 4.76 -29.99 -7.65
C PHE A 78 5.00 -30.83 -6.40
N ARG A 79 4.61 -30.35 -5.21
CA ARG A 79 4.71 -31.13 -3.98
C ARG A 79 3.83 -32.38 -4.03
N ALA A 80 2.61 -32.26 -4.54
CA ALA A 80 1.71 -33.40 -4.71
C ALA A 80 2.28 -34.42 -5.70
N PHE A 81 2.81 -33.95 -6.84
CA PHE A 81 3.46 -34.78 -7.85
C PHE A 81 4.68 -35.51 -7.28
N ARG A 82 5.59 -34.80 -6.60
CA ARG A 82 6.75 -35.39 -5.94
C ARG A 82 6.35 -36.46 -4.92
N LYS A 83 5.30 -36.22 -4.15
CA LYS A 83 4.78 -37.21 -3.18
C LYS A 83 4.27 -38.46 -3.91
N LYS A 84 3.44 -38.29 -4.95
CA LYS A 84 2.92 -39.39 -5.77
C LYS A 84 4.05 -40.24 -6.35
N VAL A 85 5.01 -39.62 -7.03
CA VAL A 85 6.15 -40.32 -7.64
C VAL A 85 6.98 -41.09 -6.60
N ARG A 86 7.15 -40.52 -5.39
CA ARG A 86 7.86 -41.22 -4.30
C ARG A 86 7.08 -42.43 -3.78
N GLU A 87 5.76 -42.34 -3.69
CA GLU A 87 4.88 -43.44 -3.26
C GLU A 87 4.87 -44.57 -4.31
N ASP A 88 4.71 -44.22 -5.59
CA ASP A 88 4.70 -45.18 -6.70
C ASP A 88 6.04 -45.94 -6.86
N CYS A 89 7.14 -45.33 -6.39
CA CYS A 89 8.48 -45.91 -6.41
C CYS A 89 8.94 -46.49 -5.06
N SER A 90 8.07 -46.52 -4.04
CA SER A 90 8.42 -47.05 -2.72
C SER A 90 8.57 -48.59 -2.79
N GLY A 91 9.82 -49.06 -2.75
CA GLY A 91 10.17 -50.48 -2.91
C GLY A 91 10.84 -50.84 -4.25
N GLY A 92 11.17 -49.85 -5.09
CA GLY A 92 11.96 -50.04 -6.31
C GLY A 92 13.45 -50.30 -6.06
N SER A 93 14.19 -50.64 -7.13
CA SER A 93 15.66 -50.79 -7.09
C SER A 93 16.36 -49.45 -6.86
N GLU A 94 17.62 -49.50 -6.41
CA GLU A 94 18.47 -48.31 -6.23
C GLU A 94 18.59 -47.49 -7.53
N GLU A 95 18.70 -48.16 -8.69
CA GLU A 95 18.71 -47.53 -10.02
C GLU A 95 17.43 -46.73 -10.33
N LEU A 96 16.25 -47.24 -9.93
CA LEU A 96 14.98 -46.53 -10.12
C LEU A 96 14.88 -45.31 -9.21
N GLY A 97 15.38 -45.43 -7.96
CA GLY A 97 15.46 -44.32 -7.02
C GLY A 97 16.32 -43.17 -7.56
N GLN A 98 17.49 -43.51 -8.11
CA GLN A 98 18.42 -42.54 -8.68
C GLN A 98 17.83 -41.84 -9.93
N TYR A 99 17.21 -42.61 -10.84
CA TYR A 99 16.50 -42.04 -12.00
C TYR A 99 15.39 -41.04 -11.60
N VAL A 100 14.60 -41.38 -10.58
CA VAL A 100 13.52 -40.51 -10.09
C VAL A 100 14.08 -39.24 -9.46
N GLU A 101 15.15 -39.35 -8.69
CA GLU A 101 15.82 -38.20 -8.08
C GLU A 101 16.38 -37.25 -9.15
N ASP A 102 17.05 -37.78 -10.17
CA ASP A 102 17.56 -37.00 -11.31
C ASP A 102 16.42 -36.27 -12.02
N LYS A 103 15.31 -36.95 -12.32
CA LYS A 103 14.15 -36.34 -12.97
C LYS A 103 13.44 -35.29 -12.12
N LEU A 104 13.35 -35.51 -10.80
CA LEU A 104 12.82 -34.49 -9.88
C LEU A 104 13.74 -33.27 -9.79
N SER A 105 15.06 -33.46 -9.90
CA SER A 105 16.02 -32.36 -9.98
C SER A 105 15.85 -31.57 -11.28
N GLU A 106 15.82 -32.23 -12.43
CA GLU A 106 15.57 -31.58 -13.74
C GLU A 106 14.27 -30.76 -13.73
N LEU A 107 13.21 -31.33 -13.13
CA LEU A 107 11.92 -30.67 -13.04
C LEU A 107 11.95 -29.44 -12.10
N ARG A 108 12.69 -29.53 -10.99
CA ARG A 108 12.91 -28.40 -10.10
C ARG A 108 13.66 -27.28 -10.83
N ASP A 109 14.73 -27.60 -11.53
CA ASP A 109 15.51 -26.60 -12.27
C ASP A 109 14.65 -25.93 -13.34
N PHE A 110 13.77 -26.68 -14.02
CA PHE A 110 12.79 -26.11 -14.94
C PHE A 110 11.83 -25.12 -14.25
N LEU A 111 11.33 -25.47 -13.06
CA LEU A 111 10.44 -24.59 -12.29
C LEU A 111 11.14 -23.31 -11.85
N ASP A 112 12.35 -23.44 -11.31
CA ASP A 112 13.13 -22.30 -10.81
C ASP A 112 13.41 -21.32 -11.97
N ASN A 113 13.89 -21.82 -13.11
CA ASN A 113 14.09 -20.99 -14.31
C ASN A 113 12.80 -20.31 -14.81
N SER A 114 11.67 -21.02 -14.77
CA SER A 114 10.38 -20.47 -15.20
C SER A 114 9.87 -19.40 -14.22
N PHE A 115 10.09 -19.57 -12.93
CA PHE A 115 9.73 -18.57 -11.92
C PHE A 115 10.58 -17.32 -12.03
N ASP A 116 11.87 -17.46 -12.32
CA ASP A 116 12.77 -16.32 -12.56
C ASP A 116 12.30 -15.52 -13.78
N GLU A 117 11.96 -16.19 -14.89
CA GLU A 117 11.43 -15.51 -16.08
C GLU A 117 10.11 -14.75 -15.80
N VAL A 118 9.21 -15.34 -15.01
CA VAL A 118 7.99 -14.64 -14.56
C VAL A 118 8.33 -13.46 -13.65
N GLY A 119 9.32 -13.62 -12.77
CA GLY A 119 9.81 -12.57 -11.89
C GLY A 119 10.29 -11.36 -12.68
N ASP A 120 11.18 -11.58 -13.65
CA ASP A 120 11.76 -10.53 -14.48
C ASP A 120 10.68 -9.75 -15.24
N ARG A 121 9.71 -10.45 -15.86
CA ARG A 121 8.61 -9.80 -16.58
C ARG A 121 7.64 -9.06 -15.64
N LEU A 122 7.41 -9.59 -14.45
CA LEU A 122 6.61 -8.90 -13.44
C LEU A 122 7.30 -7.60 -13.00
N ASP A 123 8.60 -7.65 -12.75
CA ASP A 123 9.37 -6.47 -12.35
C ASP A 123 9.38 -5.40 -13.44
N GLU A 124 9.56 -5.80 -14.71
CA GLU A 124 9.43 -4.89 -15.86
C GLU A 124 8.05 -4.21 -15.88
N PHE A 125 6.97 -4.99 -15.72
CA PHE A 125 5.61 -4.47 -15.66
C PHE A 125 5.40 -3.52 -14.47
N LEU A 126 5.91 -3.86 -13.29
CA LEU A 126 5.76 -3.04 -12.08
C LEU A 126 6.53 -1.71 -12.18
N ASN A 127 7.71 -1.73 -12.79
CA ASN A 127 8.48 -0.52 -13.08
C ASN A 127 7.71 0.39 -14.05
N LYS A 128 7.19 -0.18 -15.14
CA LYS A 128 6.38 0.57 -16.11
C LYS A 128 5.13 1.18 -15.47
N ILE A 129 4.44 0.44 -14.61
CA ILE A 129 3.33 0.99 -13.83
C ILE A 129 3.77 2.14 -12.94
N GLY A 130 4.91 2.01 -12.26
CA GLY A 130 5.48 3.08 -11.44
C GLY A 130 5.68 4.37 -12.22
N ASP A 131 6.26 4.26 -13.42
CA ASP A 131 6.46 5.40 -14.32
C ASP A 131 5.14 6.05 -14.75
N VAL A 132 4.14 5.22 -15.11
CA VAL A 132 2.81 5.70 -15.52
C VAL A 132 2.08 6.37 -14.35
N GLU A 133 2.13 5.78 -13.15
CA GLU A 133 1.59 6.41 -11.94
C GLU A 133 2.20 7.80 -11.71
N GLU A 134 3.53 7.93 -11.88
CA GLU A 134 4.22 9.20 -11.67
C GLU A 134 3.90 10.23 -12.76
N LYS A 135 3.78 9.80 -14.03
CA LYS A 135 3.32 10.65 -15.14
C LYS A 135 1.92 11.20 -14.86
N ILE A 136 0.99 10.36 -14.39
CA ILE A 136 -0.35 10.80 -14.01
C ILE A 136 -0.29 11.82 -12.87
N ARG A 137 0.49 11.57 -11.81
CA ARG A 137 0.66 12.51 -10.69
C ARG A 137 1.31 13.82 -11.11
N SER A 138 2.31 13.78 -11.98
CA SER A 138 2.93 14.99 -12.56
C SER A 138 1.90 15.81 -13.30
N ARG A 139 1.10 15.15 -14.15
CA ARG A 139 0.06 15.81 -14.94
C ARG A 139 -1.02 16.46 -14.07
N ILE A 140 -1.43 15.79 -12.99
CA ILE A 140 -2.35 16.35 -12.00
C ILE A 140 -1.75 17.62 -11.35
N ARG A 141 -0.45 17.61 -11.01
CA ARG A 141 0.24 18.77 -10.44
C ARG A 141 0.28 19.95 -11.42
N GLU A 142 0.63 19.70 -12.68
CA GLU A 142 0.64 20.72 -13.74
C GLU A 142 -0.73 21.38 -13.93
N LEU A 143 -1.82 20.59 -13.98
CA LEU A 143 -3.18 21.12 -14.12
C LEU A 143 -3.63 21.92 -12.89
N LYS A 144 -3.08 21.63 -11.71
CA LYS A 144 -3.30 22.42 -10.49
C LYS A 144 -2.47 23.69 -10.44
N GLU A 145 -1.29 23.72 -11.07
CA GLU A 145 -0.42 24.91 -11.12
C GLU A 145 -0.86 25.91 -12.19
N GLY A 146 -1.45 25.44 -13.31
CA GLY A 146 -2.03 26.31 -14.34
C GLY A 146 -3.35 26.99 -13.95
N ARG A 147 -4.00 26.55 -12.86
CA ARG A 147 -5.19 27.20 -12.28
C ARG A 147 -4.75 28.11 -11.13
N SER A 148 -4.69 29.42 -11.38
CA SER A 148 -4.46 30.41 -10.32
C SER A 148 -5.58 30.36 -9.27
N SER A 149 -5.24 29.79 -8.11
CA SER A 149 -5.47 30.24 -6.72
C SER A 149 -6.86 30.52 -6.14
N LEU A 150 -7.99 30.39 -6.85
CA LEU A 150 -9.32 30.59 -6.23
C LEU A 150 -10.39 29.63 -6.77
N MET A 151 -10.87 28.71 -5.93
CA MET A 151 -12.20 28.11 -6.12
C MET A 151 -13.26 29.13 -5.68
N THR A 152 -14.19 29.45 -6.58
CA THR A 152 -15.38 30.22 -6.24
C THR A 152 -16.50 29.22 -5.96
N LEU A 153 -16.83 29.00 -4.69
CA LEU A 153 -17.99 28.19 -4.31
C LEU A 153 -19.23 29.09 -4.32
N LYS A 154 -20.22 28.76 -5.15
CA LYS A 154 -21.56 29.37 -5.09
C LYS A 154 -22.40 28.58 -4.09
N ILE A 155 -22.68 29.19 -2.94
CA ILE A 155 -23.59 28.67 -1.91
C ILE A 155 -24.87 29.53 -1.95
N PRO A 156 -26.08 29.00 -1.67
CA PRO A 156 -27.28 29.84 -1.54
C PRO A 156 -27.06 30.93 -0.47
N GLY A 157 -26.95 32.19 -0.90
CA GLY A 157 -26.71 33.35 -0.02
C GLY A 157 -25.39 34.10 -0.21
N GLY A 158 -24.47 33.68 -1.08
CA GLY A 158 -23.28 34.47 -1.42
C GLY A 158 -22.12 33.66 -2.02
N GLU A 159 -21.20 34.36 -2.70
CA GLU A 159 -19.97 33.78 -3.26
C GLU A 159 -18.87 33.78 -2.19
N VAL A 160 -18.38 32.60 -1.81
CA VAL A 160 -17.25 32.46 -0.87
C VAL A 160 -16.01 32.04 -1.66
N ARG A 161 -14.96 32.88 -1.58
CA ARG A 161 -13.64 32.63 -2.14
C ARG A 161 -12.82 31.83 -1.12
N ILE A 162 -12.60 30.55 -1.39
CA ILE A 162 -11.82 29.67 -0.49
C ILE A 162 -10.43 29.45 -1.12
N PRO A 163 -9.33 29.68 -0.39
CA PRO A 163 -7.99 29.31 -0.82
C PRO A 163 -7.88 27.81 -1.07
N ASP A 164 -7.10 27.41 -2.07
CA ASP A 164 -6.92 26.01 -2.47
C ASP A 164 -6.29 25.16 -1.35
N ILE A 165 -7.13 24.40 -0.64
CA ILE A 165 -6.75 23.60 0.53
C ILE A 165 -5.81 22.45 0.13
N GLY A 166 -5.80 22.03 -1.15
CA GLY A 166 -4.96 20.92 -1.64
C GLY A 166 -3.45 21.17 -1.47
N LYS A 167 -2.98 22.40 -1.75
CA LYS A 167 -1.56 22.78 -1.57
C LYS A 167 -1.17 22.96 -0.11
N LEU A 168 -2.12 23.27 0.76
CA LEU A 168 -1.91 23.37 2.21
C LEU A 168 -1.82 21.98 2.87
N ILE A 169 -2.60 21.02 2.38
CA ILE A 169 -2.58 19.63 2.84
C ILE A 169 -1.28 18.93 2.44
N GLU A 170 -0.86 19.02 1.18
CA GLU A 170 0.33 18.30 0.68
C GLU A 170 1.64 18.79 1.33
N ASN A 171 1.78 20.11 1.54
CA ASN A 171 2.95 20.69 2.20
C ASN A 171 2.96 20.53 3.72
N SER A 172 1.79 20.46 4.37
CA SER A 172 1.70 20.26 5.84
C SER A 172 1.84 18.78 6.22
N LEU A 173 1.25 17.86 5.43
CA LEU A 173 1.26 16.42 5.75
C LEU A 173 2.62 15.76 5.48
N SER A 174 3.27 16.10 4.35
CA SER A 174 4.55 15.48 3.97
C SER A 174 5.70 15.88 4.91
N LYS A 175 5.71 17.12 5.40
CA LYS A 175 6.77 17.62 6.31
C LYS A 175 6.52 17.30 7.78
N ALA A 176 5.28 17.12 8.22
CA ALA A 176 4.97 16.85 9.62
C ALA A 176 4.98 15.35 9.99
N TRP A 177 4.76 14.45 9.04
CA TRP A 177 4.56 13.02 9.34
C TRP A 177 5.72 12.10 8.94
N SER A 178 6.72 12.60 8.20
CA SER A 178 7.87 11.79 7.77
C SER A 178 8.92 11.53 8.86
N GLY A 179 8.67 11.89 10.13
CA GLY A 179 9.69 11.81 11.18
C GLY A 179 9.24 11.76 12.64
N MET A 180 7.93 11.65 12.95
CA MET A 180 7.46 11.55 14.34
C MET A 180 6.80 10.20 14.62
N PRO A 181 7.08 9.53 15.75
CA PRO A 181 6.47 8.26 16.10
C PRO A 181 4.95 8.43 16.31
N SER A 182 4.13 7.77 15.49
CA SER A 182 2.67 7.79 15.63
C SER A 182 2.20 6.79 16.68
N MET A 183 1.54 7.27 17.73
CA MET A 183 0.90 6.42 18.73
C MET A 183 -0.59 6.25 18.37
N VAL A 184 -1.03 5.01 18.19
CA VAL A 184 -2.43 4.70 17.88
C VAL A 184 -3.24 4.73 19.18
N VAL A 185 -4.14 5.70 19.30
CA VAL A 185 -5.10 5.77 20.41
C VAL A 185 -6.41 5.11 19.98
N SER A 186 -6.91 4.17 20.78
CA SER A 186 -8.07 3.34 20.42
C SER A 186 -9.40 4.11 20.56
N SER A 187 -10.07 4.30 19.42
CA SER A 187 -11.42 4.85 19.22
C SER A 187 -11.65 6.32 19.62
N VAL A 188 -12.10 7.14 18.67
CA VAL A 188 -12.54 8.53 18.87
C VAL A 188 -14.04 8.60 18.54
N ARG A 189 -14.84 9.25 19.39
CA ARG A 189 -16.26 9.51 19.13
C ARG A 189 -16.40 10.85 18.43
N LEU A 190 -16.99 10.85 17.23
CA LEU A 190 -17.26 12.04 16.45
C LEU A 190 -18.76 12.24 16.26
N PRO A 191 -19.25 13.49 16.22
CA PRO A 191 -20.59 13.80 15.74
C PRO A 191 -20.83 13.24 14.35
N LYS A 192 -22.06 12.79 14.07
CA LYS A 192 -22.40 12.15 12.79
C LYS A 192 -22.13 13.07 11.58
N ALA A 193 -22.45 14.35 11.71
CA ALA A 193 -22.24 15.34 10.64
C ALA A 193 -20.74 15.50 10.30
N ASP A 194 -19.86 15.49 11.29
CA ASP A 194 -18.41 15.61 11.09
C ASP A 194 -17.84 14.33 10.45
N LEU A 195 -18.36 13.17 10.82
CA LEU A 195 -17.99 11.91 10.21
C LEU A 195 -18.44 11.84 8.74
N GLU A 196 -19.66 12.26 8.44
CA GLU A 196 -20.18 12.34 7.06
C GLU A 196 -19.33 13.29 6.19
N LEU A 197 -18.86 14.41 6.75
CA LEU A 197 -17.93 15.31 6.07
C LEU A 197 -16.57 14.66 5.80
N ILE A 198 -15.99 13.98 6.79
CA ILE A 198 -14.72 13.26 6.62
C ILE A 198 -14.86 12.15 5.57
N ASP A 199 -15.98 11.45 5.57
CA ASP A 199 -16.28 10.41 4.57
C ASP A 199 -16.34 10.99 3.16
N ALA A 200 -17.04 12.11 2.97
CA ALA A 200 -17.07 12.81 1.68
C ALA A 200 -15.67 13.24 1.22
N LEU A 201 -14.78 13.63 2.14
CA LEU A 201 -13.39 14.00 1.83
C LEU A 201 -12.51 12.78 1.49
N VAL A 202 -12.76 11.63 2.13
CA VAL A 202 -12.09 10.36 1.77
C VAL A 202 -12.58 9.87 0.41
N GLU A 203 -13.89 9.93 0.16
CA GLU A 203 -14.51 9.57 -1.12
C GLU A 203 -14.03 10.49 -2.26
N ALA A 204 -13.86 11.79 -1.98
CA ALA A 204 -13.27 12.76 -2.89
C ALA A 204 -11.75 12.62 -3.05
N GLY A 205 -11.12 11.65 -2.38
CA GLY A 205 -9.68 11.35 -2.49
C GLY A 205 -8.76 12.40 -1.83
N ILE A 206 -9.31 13.29 -1.00
CA ILE A 206 -8.55 14.29 -0.23
C ILE A 206 -7.73 13.60 0.88
N PHE A 207 -8.27 12.52 1.47
CA PHE A 207 -7.58 11.68 2.45
C PHE A 207 -7.59 10.21 1.99
N LYS A 208 -6.52 9.46 2.26
CA LYS A 208 -6.42 8.02 1.91
C LYS A 208 -7.23 7.14 2.87
N SER A 209 -7.56 7.64 4.06
CA SER A 209 -8.40 6.94 5.05
C SER A 209 -9.10 7.92 6.00
N ARG A 210 -10.18 7.46 6.65
CA ARG A 210 -10.88 8.22 7.70
C ARG A 210 -9.93 8.65 8.82
N ASN A 211 -9.06 7.73 9.27
CA ASN A 211 -8.08 8.03 10.31
C ASN A 211 -7.09 9.13 9.89
N GLU A 212 -6.73 9.19 8.60
CA GLU A 212 -5.88 10.27 8.07
C GLU A 212 -6.59 11.63 8.11
N GLY A 213 -7.88 11.66 7.71
CA GLY A 213 -8.70 12.87 7.82
C GLY A 213 -8.84 13.33 9.27
N ILE A 214 -9.13 12.40 10.19
CA ILE A 214 -9.23 12.69 11.62
C ILE A 214 -7.91 13.23 12.17
N ALA A 215 -6.78 12.59 11.84
CA ALA A 215 -5.45 13.03 12.26
C ALA A 215 -5.12 14.44 11.75
N PHE A 216 -5.48 14.74 10.49
CA PHE A 216 -5.32 16.06 9.90
C PHE A 216 -6.12 17.13 10.66
N PHE A 217 -7.42 16.90 10.87
CA PHE A 217 -8.27 17.85 11.58
C PHE A 217 -7.87 18.03 13.05
N ALA A 218 -7.49 16.95 13.74
CA ALA A 218 -6.97 17.02 15.09
C ALA A 218 -5.68 17.87 15.17
N HIS A 219 -4.75 17.65 14.24
CA HIS A 219 -3.52 18.43 14.17
C HIS A 219 -3.78 19.91 13.87
N LYS A 220 -4.65 20.22 12.91
CA LYS A 220 -5.05 21.61 12.61
C LYS A 220 -5.82 22.27 13.74
N GLY A 221 -6.64 21.52 14.47
CA GLY A 221 -7.29 21.97 15.70
C GLY A 221 -6.29 22.35 16.77
N ILE A 222 -5.25 21.53 16.98
CA ILE A 222 -4.14 21.82 17.91
C ILE A 222 -3.33 23.04 17.44
N GLU A 223 -3.06 23.16 16.14
CA GLU A 223 -2.30 24.26 15.56
C GLU A 223 -3.04 25.60 15.70
N ALA A 224 -4.33 25.64 15.36
CA ALA A 224 -5.18 26.82 15.54
C ALA A 224 -5.34 27.20 17.02
N SER A 225 -5.22 26.21 17.91
CA SER A 225 -5.34 26.35 19.37
C SER A 225 -4.00 26.55 20.08
N ARG A 226 -2.89 26.68 19.35
CA ARG A 226 -1.53 26.61 19.92
C ARG A 226 -1.29 27.64 21.01
N GLU A 227 -1.79 28.86 20.84
CA GLU A 227 -1.55 29.95 21.79
C GLU A 227 -2.13 29.65 23.19
N TRP A 228 -3.40 29.22 23.27
CA TRP A 228 -4.02 28.92 24.57
C TRP A 228 -3.58 27.56 25.10
N LEU A 229 -3.32 26.57 24.24
CA LEU A 229 -2.77 25.27 24.65
C LEU A 229 -1.39 25.42 25.30
N ASN A 230 -0.55 26.33 24.80
CA ASN A 230 0.73 26.66 25.42
C ASN A 230 0.53 27.27 26.81
N LYS A 231 -0.40 28.21 26.97
CA LYS A 231 -0.75 28.80 28.29
C LYS A 231 -1.25 27.72 29.26
N VAL A 232 -2.07 26.78 28.79
CA VAL A 232 -2.53 25.64 29.61
C VAL A 232 -1.37 24.73 30.00
N ARG A 233 -0.46 24.43 29.07
CA ARG A 233 0.73 23.62 29.34
C ARG A 233 1.62 24.26 30.40
N GLU A 234 1.89 25.56 30.28
CA GLU A 234 2.66 26.33 31.26
C GLU A 234 2.01 26.27 32.64
N LYS A 235 0.67 26.38 32.73
CA LYS A 235 -0.05 26.22 34.00
C LYS A 235 -0.01 24.80 34.55
N ILE A 236 -0.04 23.77 33.71
CA ILE A 236 0.12 22.37 34.14
C ILE A 236 1.53 22.13 34.69
N GLU A 237 2.56 22.69 34.06
CA GLU A 237 3.94 22.61 34.54
C GLU A 237 4.12 23.33 35.87
N GLU A 238 3.49 24.50 36.03
CA GLU A 238 3.47 25.24 37.29
C GLU A 238 2.79 24.42 38.41
N ILE A 239 1.64 23.79 38.12
CA ILE A 239 0.96 22.88 39.07
C ILE A 239 1.88 21.73 39.48
N LYS A 240 2.57 21.10 38.52
CA LYS A 240 3.51 20.00 38.82
C LYS A 240 4.67 20.48 39.70
N ARG A 241 5.24 21.65 39.41
CA ARG A 241 6.32 22.24 40.21
C ARG A 241 5.84 22.50 41.64
N LEU A 242 4.66 23.09 41.80
CA LEU A 242 4.06 23.35 43.12
C LEU A 242 3.76 22.06 43.88
N GLN A 243 3.25 21.02 43.21
CA GLN A 243 3.04 19.71 43.83
C GLN A 243 4.36 19.08 44.30
N GLU A 244 5.44 19.28 43.56
CA GLU A 244 6.75 18.72 43.89
C GLU A 244 7.47 19.52 44.97
N GLU A 245 7.33 20.85 44.99
CA GLU A 245 7.76 21.72 46.09
C GLU A 245 7.00 21.38 47.38
N ALA A 246 5.66 21.25 47.32
CA ALA A 246 4.85 20.84 48.46
C ALA A 246 5.24 19.44 48.98
N LYS A 247 5.53 18.51 48.06
CA LYS A 247 6.02 17.17 48.43
C LYS A 247 7.39 17.24 49.12
N ARG A 248 8.33 18.04 48.62
CA ARG A 248 9.66 18.23 49.23
C ARG A 248 9.57 18.93 50.58
N GLU A 249 8.67 19.88 50.75
CA GLU A 249 8.44 20.54 52.05
C GLU A 249 7.84 19.56 53.07
N MET A 250 6.88 18.73 52.67
CA MET A 250 6.40 17.63 53.52
C MET A 250 7.53 16.65 53.87
N GLU A 251 8.36 16.26 52.90
CA GLU A 251 9.51 15.36 53.16
C GLU A 251 10.55 15.98 54.10
N LYS A 252 10.73 17.31 54.12
CA LYS A 252 11.57 17.99 55.11
C LYS A 252 10.96 17.99 56.51
N ILE A 253 9.67 18.34 56.61
CA ILE A 253 8.95 18.38 57.89
C ILE A 253 8.84 16.98 58.52
N PHE A 254 8.61 15.94 57.72
CA PHE A 254 8.51 14.56 58.20
C PHE A 254 9.84 13.79 58.17
N GLY A 255 10.89 14.34 57.53
CA GLY A 255 12.23 13.76 57.47
C GLY A 255 13.15 14.20 58.62
N GLU A 256 12.88 15.36 59.23
CA GLU A 256 13.61 15.84 60.43
C GLU A 256 13.18 15.13 61.72
N GLU A 257 12.11 14.32 61.72
CA GLU A 257 11.73 13.45 62.86
C GLU A 257 12.53 12.13 62.94
N LYS A 258 13.51 11.91 62.07
CA LYS A 258 14.42 10.76 62.13
C LYS A 258 15.90 11.15 62.07
N ILE A 259 16.35 12.02 62.98
CA ILE A 259 17.72 12.00 63.55
C ILE A 259 17.62 12.32 65.04
#